data_AF-A0A946VVB4-F1
#
_entry.id   AF-A0A946VVB4-F1
#
_cell.length_a   1.000
_cell.length_b   1.000
_cell.length_c   1.000
_cell.angle_alpha   90.00
_cell.angle_beta   90.00
_cell.angle_gamma   90.00
#
_symmetry.space_group_name_H-M   'P 1'
#
loop_
_entity.id
_entity.type
_entity.pdbx_description
1 polymer ?
#
loop_
_entity_poly.entity_id
_entity_poly.type
_entity_poly.pdbx_seq_one_letter_code
_entity_poly.pdbx_strand_id
1 'polypeptide(L)'
;MNFFEQQDRARTRTGLLVLLYALAVLALVAATCALVAAFFGVSQLSVLEGGDLSQSEDRNLLLSGLEALPAQTVAGIFAVITSVVVIAAIYKLQQLSAGGAAVAEALGGRLLNVHTRDANEKKLLNVVEEMAIAAG
;
A
#
# COMPACT_ATOMS: atom_id res chain seq x y z
N MET A 1 31.52 9.70 -2.56
CA MET A 1 30.06 9.54 -2.37
C MET A 1 29.47 9.23 -3.74
N ASN A 2 28.98 7.99 -3.96
CA ASN A 2 28.51 7.54 -5.27
C ASN A 2 26.99 7.64 -5.37
N PHE A 3 26.48 8.78 -5.86
CA PHE A 3 25.06 9.00 -6.16
C PHE A 3 24.51 7.96 -7.16
N PHE A 4 25.36 7.54 -8.12
CA PHE A 4 25.02 6.55 -9.13
C PHE A 4 24.79 5.14 -8.56
N GLU A 5 25.58 4.70 -7.58
CA GLU A 5 25.32 3.42 -6.88
C GLU A 5 23.99 3.44 -6.11
N GLN A 6 23.58 4.60 -5.59
CA GLN A 6 22.28 4.73 -4.93
C GLN A 6 21.11 4.70 -5.94
N GLN A 7 21.28 5.25 -7.14
CA GLN A 7 20.26 5.14 -8.20
C GLN A 7 20.06 3.70 -8.69
N ASP A 8 21.14 2.95 -8.93
CA ASP A 8 21.02 1.54 -9.36
C ASP A 8 20.43 0.63 -8.27
N ARG A 9 20.77 0.90 -7.01
CA ARG A 9 20.18 0.17 -5.86
C ARG A 9 18.68 0.44 -5.69
N ALA A 10 18.19 1.61 -6.09
CA ALA A 10 16.76 1.92 -6.07
C ALA A 10 15.98 1.17 -7.18
N ARG A 11 16.59 0.96 -8.35
CA ARG A 11 15.96 0.23 -9.47
C ARG A 11 15.79 -1.27 -9.21
N THR A 12 16.74 -1.89 -8.50
CA THR A 12 16.65 -3.32 -8.17
C THR A 12 15.65 -3.60 -7.05
N ARG A 13 15.43 -2.65 -6.13
CA ARG A 13 14.51 -2.82 -5.00
C ARG A 13 13.06 -2.48 -5.31
N THR A 14 12.78 -1.72 -6.36
CA THR A 14 11.40 -1.40 -6.75
C THR A 14 10.58 -2.65 -7.06
N GLY A 15 11.17 -3.65 -7.73
CA GLY A 15 10.50 -4.94 -7.97
C GLY A 15 10.15 -5.69 -6.68
N LEU A 16 11.08 -5.76 -5.72
CA LEU A 16 10.84 -6.37 -4.40
C LEU A 16 9.74 -5.62 -3.63
N LEU A 17 9.77 -4.29 -3.65
CA LEU A 17 8.76 -3.47 -2.97
C LEU A 17 7.36 -3.68 -3.54
N VAL A 18 7.23 -3.79 -4.88
CA VAL A 18 5.94 -4.10 -5.52
C VAL A 18 5.46 -5.49 -5.14
N LEU A 19 6.36 -6.48 -5.10
CA LEU A 19 6.01 -7.85 -4.66
C LEU A 19 5.54 -7.87 -3.20
N LEU A 20 6.29 -7.23 -2.29
CA LEU A 20 5.94 -7.14 -0.88
C LEU A 20 4.61 -6.40 -0.69
N TYR A 21 4.37 -5.35 -1.48
CA TYR A 21 3.10 -4.62 -1.47
C TYR A 21 1.92 -5.49 -1.92
N ALA A 22 2.07 -6.23 -3.02
CA ALA A 22 1.05 -7.17 -3.49
C ALA A 22 0.78 -8.26 -2.43
N LEU A 23 1.82 -8.80 -1.81
CA LEU A 23 1.69 -9.76 -0.72
C LEU A 23 0.94 -9.17 0.48
N ALA A 24 1.24 -7.92 0.85
CA ALA A 24 0.54 -7.23 1.93
C ALA A 24 -0.96 -7.02 1.62
N VAL A 25 -1.32 -6.69 0.38
CA VAL A 25 -2.72 -6.58 -0.04
C VAL A 25 -3.43 -7.94 0.03
N LEU A 26 -2.78 -9.02 -0.43
CA LEU A 26 -3.33 -10.36 -0.33
C LEU A 26 -3.51 -10.80 1.13
N ALA A 27 -2.53 -10.50 1.99
CA ALA A 27 -2.62 -10.78 3.42
C ALA A 27 -3.78 -10.00 4.08
N LEU A 28 -4.01 -8.75 3.68
CA LEU A 28 -5.13 -7.94 4.14
C LEU A 28 -6.49 -8.54 3.73
N VAL A 29 -6.61 -8.99 2.49
CA VAL A 29 -7.82 -9.69 2.00
C VAL A 29 -8.04 -10.97 2.81
N ALA A 30 -7.00 -11.79 2.97
CA ALA A 30 -7.07 -13.04 3.73
C ALA A 30 -7.47 -12.81 5.19
N ALA A 31 -6.89 -11.80 5.85
CA ALA A 31 -7.23 -11.41 7.21
C ALA A 31 -8.70 -10.97 7.32
N THR A 32 -9.20 -10.21 6.35
CA THR A 32 -10.60 -9.78 6.31
C THR A 32 -11.53 -10.97 6.14
N CYS A 33 -11.23 -11.89 5.22
CA CYS A 33 -11.99 -13.14 5.05
C CYS A 33 -11.99 -13.98 6.32
N ALA A 34 -10.84 -14.11 7.01
CA ALA A 34 -10.73 -14.85 8.26
C ALA A 34 -11.61 -14.24 9.37
N LEU A 35 -11.67 -12.90 9.47
CA LEU A 35 -12.55 -12.22 10.43
C LEU A 35 -14.03 -12.48 10.12
N VAL A 36 -14.43 -12.42 8.84
CA VAL A 36 -15.81 -12.70 8.43
C VAL A 36 -16.17 -14.17 8.70
N ALA A 37 -15.27 -15.10 8.36
CA ALA A 37 -15.42 -16.53 8.66
C ALA A 37 -15.59 -16.79 10.17
N ALA A 38 -14.75 -16.17 11.00
CA ALA A 38 -14.85 -16.30 12.46
C ALA A 38 -16.20 -15.79 12.99
N PHE A 39 -16.69 -14.65 12.47
CA PHE A 39 -18.00 -14.11 12.83
C PHE A 39 -19.15 -15.08 12.49
N PHE A 40 -19.15 -15.63 11.27
CA PHE A 40 -20.15 -16.64 10.87
C PHE A 40 -20.06 -17.91 11.72
N GLY A 41 -18.84 -18.41 11.98
CA GLY A 41 -18.62 -19.60 12.81
C GLY A 41 -19.16 -19.44 14.24
N VAL A 42 -18.95 -18.28 14.86
CA VAL A 42 -19.50 -17.97 16.20
C VAL A 42 -21.02 -17.80 16.15
N SER A 43 -21.58 -17.18 15.11
CA SER A 43 -23.03 -17.01 14.98
C SER A 43 -23.80 -18.32 14.79
N GLN A 44 -23.20 -19.33 14.15
CA GLN A 44 -23.82 -20.65 14.06
C GLN A 44 -23.78 -21.41 15.39
N LEU A 45 -22.77 -21.14 16.23
CA LEU A 45 -22.67 -21.74 17.56
C LEU A 45 -23.79 -21.25 18.48
N SER A 46 -24.16 -19.96 18.44
CA SER A 46 -25.24 -19.41 19.26
C SER A 46 -26.65 -19.83 18.80
N VAL A 47 -26.82 -20.27 17.55
CA VAL A 47 -28.10 -20.80 17.04
C VAL A 47 -28.35 -22.25 17.49
N LEU A 48 -27.31 -23.00 17.83
CA LEU A 48 -27.38 -24.42 18.22
C LEU A 48 -27.69 -24.65 19.71
N GLU A 49 -27.79 -23.61 20.53
CA GLU A 49 -28.20 -23.71 21.95
C GLU A 49 -29.64 -24.27 22.14
N GLY A 50 -30.39 -24.49 21.05
CA GLY A 50 -31.70 -25.14 21.02
C GLY A 50 -31.80 -26.50 20.33
N GLY A 51 -30.68 -27.16 19.95
CA GLY A 51 -30.71 -28.42 19.19
C GLY A 51 -29.68 -29.47 19.63
N ASP A 52 -30.12 -30.72 19.70
CA ASP A 52 -29.48 -31.89 20.32
C ASP A 52 -27.94 -31.97 20.31
N LEU A 53 -27.40 -32.23 21.51
CA LEU A 53 -26.00 -32.38 21.88
C LEU A 53 -25.40 -33.72 21.43
N SER A 54 -25.36 -34.00 20.12
CA SER A 54 -24.73 -35.24 19.64
C SER A 54 -24.10 -35.11 18.26
N GLN A 55 -22.99 -34.36 18.15
CA GLN A 55 -21.78 -34.79 17.42
C GLN A 55 -20.64 -33.79 17.61
N SER A 56 -19.81 -34.05 18.60
CA SER A 56 -18.50 -33.43 18.77
C SER A 56 -17.45 -34.29 18.07
N GLU A 57 -16.89 -33.82 16.96
CA GLU A 57 -15.57 -34.26 16.46
C GLU A 57 -14.99 -33.09 15.63
N ASP A 58 -13.99 -32.38 16.15
CA ASP A 58 -13.06 -31.49 15.44
C ASP A 58 -13.61 -30.37 14.53
N ARG A 59 -14.57 -29.57 15.00
CA ARG A 59 -14.97 -28.36 14.25
C ARG A 59 -14.02 -27.20 14.56
N ASN A 60 -12.90 -27.17 13.85
CA ASN A 60 -12.06 -25.96 13.77
C ASN A 60 -12.93 -24.78 13.34
N LEU A 61 -13.26 -23.88 14.28
CA LEU A 61 -14.18 -22.76 14.07
C LEU A 61 -13.82 -21.91 12.84
N LEU A 62 -12.51 -21.77 12.57
CA LEU A 62 -12.02 -21.05 11.40
C LEU A 62 -12.23 -21.84 10.10
N LEU A 63 -12.07 -23.16 10.09
CA LEU A 63 -12.28 -23.99 8.90
C LEU A 63 -13.78 -24.06 8.55
N SER A 64 -14.65 -24.21 9.55
CA SER A 64 -16.11 -24.19 9.33
C SER A 64 -16.62 -22.81 8.89
N GLY A 65 -16.03 -21.74 9.42
CA GLY A 65 -16.32 -20.38 8.98
C GLY A 65 -15.87 -20.13 7.54
N LEU A 66 -14.73 -20.71 7.13
CA LEU A 66 -14.22 -20.62 5.75
C LEU A 66 -15.13 -21.33 4.74
N GLU A 67 -15.64 -22.53 5.07
CA GLU A 67 -16.61 -23.25 4.22
C GLU A 67 -17.94 -22.50 4.09
N ALA A 68 -18.33 -21.76 5.12
CA ALA A 68 -19.56 -20.97 5.11
C ALA A 68 -19.47 -19.68 4.26
N LEU A 69 -18.28 -19.32 3.77
CA LEU A 69 -18.11 -18.13 2.91
C LEU A 69 -18.48 -18.47 1.46
N PRO A 70 -19.59 -17.95 0.91
CA PRO A 70 -19.86 -18.10 -0.51
C PRO A 70 -18.77 -17.38 -1.32
N ALA A 71 -18.41 -17.96 -2.48
CA ALA A 71 -17.37 -17.40 -3.36
C ALA A 71 -17.65 -15.94 -3.76
N GLN A 72 -18.94 -15.56 -3.81
CA GLN A 72 -19.40 -14.19 -4.09
C GLN A 72 -18.97 -13.19 -3.02
N THR A 73 -19.01 -13.56 -1.74
CA THR A 73 -18.57 -12.68 -0.63
C THR A 73 -17.06 -12.48 -0.66
N VAL A 74 -16.29 -13.55 -0.88
CA VAL A 74 -14.83 -13.47 -1.01
C VAL A 74 -14.44 -12.60 -2.21
N ALA A 75 -15.09 -12.81 -3.36
CA ALA A 75 -14.88 -11.99 -4.56
C ALA A 75 -15.25 -10.52 -4.31
N GLY A 76 -16.35 -10.25 -3.58
CA GLY A 76 -16.76 -8.91 -3.19
C GLY A 76 -15.73 -8.21 -2.29
N ILE A 77 -15.23 -8.88 -1.25
CA ILE A 77 -14.18 -8.35 -0.36
C ILE A 77 -12.92 -8.02 -1.16
N PHE A 78 -12.47 -8.96 -2.00
CA PHE A 78 -11.31 -8.75 -2.86
C PHE A 78 -11.49 -7.55 -3.80
N ALA A 79 -12.65 -7.46 -4.46
CA ALA A 79 -12.95 -6.38 -5.40
C ALA A 79 -12.98 -5.01 -4.70
N VAL A 80 -13.61 -4.92 -3.53
CA VAL A 80 -13.69 -3.66 -2.75
C VAL A 80 -12.30 -3.22 -2.29
N ILE A 81 -11.53 -4.10 -1.65
CA ILE A 81 -10.19 -3.78 -1.14
C ILE A 81 -9.28 -3.35 -2.30
N THR A 82 -9.27 -4.12 -3.39
CA THR A 82 -8.44 -3.81 -4.57
C THR A 82 -8.85 -2.49 -5.21
N SER A 83 -10.16 -2.22 -5.33
CA SER A 83 -10.67 -0.97 -5.89
C SER A 83 -10.20 0.23 -5.07
N VAL A 84 -10.36 0.20 -3.75
CA VAL A 84 -9.92 1.29 -2.85
C VAL A 84 -8.42 1.52 -2.98
N VAL A 85 -7.62 0.43 -2.97
CA VAL A 85 -6.16 0.50 -3.12
C VAL A 85 -5.76 1.12 -4.46
N VAL A 86 -6.39 0.69 -5.55
CA VAL A 86 -6.09 1.21 -6.90
C VAL A 86 -6.47 2.69 -7.01
N ILE A 87 -7.63 3.09 -6.48
CA ILE A 87 -8.05 4.50 -6.47
C ILE A 87 -7.05 5.35 -5.69
N ALA A 88 -6.64 4.90 -4.49
CA ALA A 88 -5.64 5.60 -3.68
C ALA A 88 -4.28 5.70 -4.40
N ALA A 89 -3.87 4.63 -5.08
CA ALA A 89 -2.63 4.62 -5.87
C ALA A 89 -2.70 5.60 -7.04
N ILE A 90 -3.81 5.63 -7.79
CA ILE A 90 -4.02 6.59 -8.89
C ILE A 90 -3.99 8.02 -8.37
N TYR A 91 -4.71 8.31 -7.27
CA TYR A 91 -4.69 9.63 -6.64
C TYR A 91 -3.27 10.04 -6.26
N LYS A 92 -2.50 9.11 -5.67
CA LYS A 92 -1.10 9.37 -5.29
C LYS A 92 -0.20 9.62 -6.51
N LEU A 93 -0.40 8.88 -7.59
CA LEU A 93 0.32 9.08 -8.85
C LEU A 93 -0.01 10.45 -9.45
N GLN A 94 -1.28 10.87 -9.46
CA GLN A 94 -1.66 12.21 -9.92
C GLN A 94 -1.03 13.31 -9.06
N GLN A 95 -1.05 13.15 -7.74
CA GLN A 95 -0.40 14.10 -6.82
C GLN A 95 1.11 14.23 -7.09
N LEU A 96 1.79 13.13 -7.38
CA LEU A 96 3.24 13.12 -7.66
C LEU A 96 3.58 13.60 -9.08
N SER A 97 2.64 13.51 -10.02
CA SER A 97 2.84 13.94 -11.41
C SER A 97 3.05 15.46 -11.56
N ALA A 98 2.69 16.25 -10.53
CA ALA A 98 3.02 17.68 -10.43
C ALA A 98 4.54 17.97 -10.36
N GLY A 99 5.38 16.94 -10.26
CA GLY A 99 6.83 17.03 -10.37
C GLY A 99 7.54 17.27 -9.03
N GLY A 100 8.85 17.51 -9.12
CA GLY A 100 9.71 17.67 -7.94
C GLY A 100 9.34 18.87 -7.05
N ALA A 101 8.71 19.90 -7.61
CA ALA A 101 8.29 21.09 -6.87
C ALA A 101 7.22 20.76 -5.81
N ALA A 102 6.20 19.98 -6.16
CA ALA A 102 5.16 19.56 -5.23
C ALA A 102 5.70 18.71 -4.08
N VAL A 103 6.69 17.85 -4.36
CA VAL A 103 7.37 17.04 -3.34
C VAL A 103 8.24 17.93 -2.45
N ALA A 104 8.97 18.87 -3.02
CA ALA A 104 9.81 19.79 -2.27
C ALA A 104 8.96 20.65 -1.32
N GLU A 105 7.86 21.23 -1.78
CA GLU A 105 6.95 22.02 -0.96
C GLU A 105 6.31 21.19 0.16
N ALA A 106 5.88 19.95 -0.13
CA ALA A 106 5.33 19.03 0.88
C ALA A 106 6.34 18.65 1.99
N LEU A 107 7.65 18.73 1.70
CA LEU A 107 8.73 18.51 2.66
C LEU A 107 9.21 19.81 3.35
N GLY A 108 8.52 20.94 3.13
CA GLY A 108 8.87 22.24 3.71
C GLY A 108 9.89 23.03 2.90
N GLY A 109 10.15 22.63 1.65
CA GLY A 109 10.96 23.39 0.71
C GLY A 109 10.31 24.72 0.35
N ARG A 110 11.13 25.75 0.15
CA ARG A 110 10.69 27.07 -0.31
C ARG A 110 11.26 27.36 -1.69
N LEU A 111 10.50 28.10 -2.50
CA LEU A 111 10.99 28.54 -3.80
C LEU A 111 12.16 29.53 -3.60
N LEU A 112 13.28 29.27 -4.28
CA LEU A 112 14.44 30.15 -4.27
C LEU A 112 14.33 31.17 -5.40
N ASN A 113 14.63 32.44 -5.09
CA ASN A 113 14.69 33.47 -6.11
C ASN A 113 16.01 33.36 -6.88
N VAL A 114 15.93 33.26 -8.21
CA VAL A 114 17.09 33.15 -9.10
C VAL A 114 18.03 34.36 -8.99
N HIS A 115 17.50 35.52 -8.58
CA HIS A 115 18.26 36.76 -8.38
C HIS A 115 18.66 37.01 -6.92
N THR A 116 18.73 35.95 -6.10
CA THR A 116 19.20 36.05 -4.71
C THR A 116 20.61 36.67 -4.61
N ARG A 117 20.84 37.42 -3.52
CA ARG A 117 22.15 37.98 -3.17
C ARG A 117 22.93 37.11 -2.19
N ASP A 118 22.29 36.06 -1.64
CA ASP A 118 22.96 35.11 -0.75
C ASP A 118 23.90 34.19 -1.57
N ALA A 119 25.16 34.12 -1.13
CA ALA A 119 26.16 33.28 -1.76
C ALA A 119 25.83 31.77 -1.67
N ASN A 120 25.16 31.35 -0.59
CA ASN A 120 24.80 29.95 -0.40
C ASN A 120 23.67 29.52 -1.35
N GLU A 121 22.65 30.38 -1.50
CA GLU A 121 21.53 30.13 -2.43
C GLU A 121 22.01 30.12 -3.89
N LYS A 122 22.92 31.04 -4.27
CA LYS A 122 23.57 31.02 -5.59
C LYS A 122 24.38 29.75 -5.85
N LYS A 123 25.16 29.28 -4.86
CA LYS A 123 25.91 28.05 -5.01
C LYS A 123 24.98 26.85 -5.29
N LEU A 124 23.84 26.80 -4.59
CA LEU A 124 22.82 25.78 -4.80
C LEU A 124 22.23 25.82 -6.22
N LEU A 125 21.85 27.01 -6.70
CA LEU A 125 21.34 27.22 -8.05
C LEU A 125 22.36 26.78 -9.11
N ASN A 126 23.62 27.22 -8.99
CA ASN A 126 24.67 26.85 -9.94
C ASN A 126 24.91 25.34 -9.99
N VAL A 127 24.93 24.66 -8.83
CA VAL A 127 25.12 23.19 -8.80
C VAL A 127 23.95 22.48 -9.48
N VAL A 128 22.72 22.92 -9.24
CA VAL A 128 21.53 22.33 -9.88
C VAL A 128 21.53 22.59 -11.39
N GLU A 129 21.94 23.78 -11.83
CA GLU A 129 22.08 24.13 -13.25
C GLU A 129 23.12 23.25 -13.96
N GLU A 130 24.31 23.09 -13.37
CA GLU A 130 25.35 22.20 -13.89
C GLU A 130 24.89 20.73 -13.93
N MET A 131 24.12 20.26 -12.94
CA MET A 131 23.52 18.92 -12.94
C MET A 131 22.44 18.76 -14.01
N ALA A 132 21.62 19.79 -14.24
CA ALA A 132 20.57 19.78 -15.27
C ALA A 132 21.17 19.75 -16.68
N ILE A 133 22.22 20.54 -16.93
CA ILE A 133 22.98 20.51 -18.19
C ILE A 133 23.63 19.14 -18.39
N ALA A 134 24.17 18.53 -17.34
CA ALA A 134 24.80 17.21 -17.42
C ALA A 134 23.79 16.06 -17.60
N ALA A 135 22.54 16.22 -17.17
CA ALA A 135 21.50 15.19 -17.25
C ALA A 135 20.87 15.05 -18.65
N GLY A 136 21.09 16.02 -19.54
CA GLY A 136 20.57 16.05 -20.91
C GLY A 136 19.26 16.82 -21.04
#